data_AF-A0A9D8DHY6-F1
#
_entry.id   AF-A0A9D8DHY6-F1
#
_cell.length_a   1.000
_cell.length_b   1.000
_cell.length_c   1.000
_cell.angle_alpha   90.00
_cell.angle_beta   90.00
_cell.angle_gamma   90.00
#
_symmetry.space_group_name_H-M   'P 1'
#
loop_
_entity.id
_entity.type
_entity.pdbx_description
1 polymer ?
#
loop_
_entity_poly.entity_id
_entity_poly.type
_entity_poly.pdbx_seq_one_letter_code
_entity_poly.pdbx_strand_id
1 'polypeptide(L)'
;MVEPNDRISARRYAEPGIVAAALGLLYLIVAPESADHAAQVFRSGLFESEGLSAWNNFWFGGHHTPGYSVLFPLLGSVLGPREAGALATVVAAVLFGAIAYRQWGERARLGVIWFAAGASVSLFTGRLSFALGIAVALAAVWAAQRGWRPAAIGFALLTPLASPVAALFLACAAIAHAVAE
;
A
#
# COMPACT_ATOMS: atom_id res chain seq x y z
N MET A 1 -33.80 -3.56 -21.44
CA MET A 1 -34.39 -3.97 -20.15
C MET A 1 -33.64 -3.19 -19.09
N VAL A 2 -34.34 -2.30 -18.38
CA VAL A 2 -33.77 -1.19 -17.59
C VAL A 2 -32.95 -1.72 -16.39
N GLU A 3 -31.81 -1.05 -16.14
CA GLU A 3 -30.74 -1.35 -15.19
C GLU A 3 -31.21 -1.65 -13.74
N PRO A 4 -30.57 -2.61 -13.04
CA PRO A 4 -30.69 -2.70 -11.59
C PRO A 4 -29.84 -1.60 -10.94
N ASN A 5 -30.52 -0.52 -10.55
CA ASN A 5 -30.22 0.45 -9.49
C ASN A 5 -28.85 0.26 -8.77
N ASP A 6 -27.81 0.86 -9.34
CA ASP A 6 -26.41 0.73 -8.93
C ASP A 6 -26.05 1.63 -7.72
N ARG A 7 -26.92 1.63 -6.70
CA ARG A 7 -26.54 2.12 -5.37
C ARG A 7 -25.64 1.07 -4.74
N ILE A 8 -24.36 1.07 -5.15
CA ILE A 8 -23.28 0.39 -4.45
C ILE A 8 -23.37 0.83 -2.99
N SER A 9 -23.96 0.01 -2.12
CA SER A 9 -24.24 0.46 -0.77
C SER A 9 -22.91 0.78 -0.07
N ALA A 10 -22.82 1.93 0.60
CA ALA A 10 -21.61 2.39 1.28
C ALA A 10 -21.00 1.32 2.22
N ARG A 11 -21.83 0.39 2.73
CA ARG A 11 -21.42 -0.79 3.49
C ARG A 11 -20.40 -1.68 2.76
N ARG A 12 -20.47 -1.82 1.43
CA ARG A 12 -19.59 -2.71 0.65
C ARG A 12 -18.12 -2.26 0.67
N TYR A 13 -17.88 -0.95 0.68
CA TYR A 13 -16.52 -0.40 0.81
C TYR A 13 -16.01 -0.42 2.26
N ALA A 14 -16.92 -0.40 3.23
CA ALA A 14 -16.57 -0.32 4.64
C ALA A 14 -15.97 -1.63 5.18
N GLU A 15 -16.45 -2.81 4.75
CA GLU A 15 -15.99 -4.11 5.28
C GLU A 15 -14.46 -4.33 5.24
N PRO A 16 -13.77 -4.25 4.08
CA PRO A 16 -12.32 -4.41 4.05
C PRO A 16 -11.58 -3.33 4.82
N GLY A 17 -12.09 -2.09 4.77
CA GLY A 17 -11.52 -0.97 5.51
C GLY A 17 -11.60 -1.19 7.02
N ILE A 18 -12.73 -1.70 7.52
CA ILE A 18 -12.93 -2.02 8.94
C ILE A 18 -11.98 -3.14 9.39
N VAL A 19 -11.83 -4.20 8.59
CA VAL A 19 -10.90 -5.31 8.92
C VAL A 19 -9.46 -4.78 8.99
N ALA A 20 -9.02 -4.06 7.96
CA ALA A 20 -7.68 -3.48 7.93
C ALA A 20 -7.46 -2.44 9.04
N ALA A 21 -8.47 -1.64 9.37
CA ALA A 21 -8.40 -0.65 10.44
C ALA A 21 -8.36 -1.30 11.83
N ALA A 22 -9.13 -2.36 12.07
CA ALA A 22 -9.10 -3.10 13.32
C ALA A 22 -7.74 -3.77 13.54
N LEU A 23 -7.19 -4.42 12.50
CA LEU A 23 -5.85 -5.02 12.55
C LEU A 23 -4.75 -3.96 12.64
N GLY A 24 -4.92 -2.83 11.97
CA GLY A 24 -4.02 -1.68 12.07
C GLY A 24 -4.03 -1.08 13.47
N LEU A 25 -5.19 -0.91 14.09
CA LEU A 25 -5.32 -0.45 15.46
C LEU A 25 -4.70 -1.45 16.44
N LEU A 26 -4.93 -2.76 16.24
CA LEU A 26 -4.27 -3.80 17.03
C LEU A 26 -2.74 -3.70 16.90
N TYR A 27 -2.22 -3.50 15.69
CA TYR A 27 -0.79 -3.29 15.46
C TYR A 27 -0.25 -2.06 16.18
N LEU A 28 -0.99 -0.95 16.19
CA LEU A 28 -0.61 0.27 16.90
C LEU A 28 -0.63 0.08 18.43
N ILE A 29 -1.60 -0.66 18.96
CA ILE A 29 -1.72 -0.95 20.40
C ILE A 29 -0.64 -1.92 20.87
N VAL A 30 -0.47 -3.04 20.16
CA VAL A 30 0.53 -4.06 20.51
C VAL A 30 1.94 -3.54 20.28
N ALA A 31 2.11 -2.66 19.30
CA ALA A 31 3.37 -2.04 18.93
C ALA A 31 4.55 -3.06 18.83
N PRO A 32 4.40 -4.18 18.08
CA PRO A 32 5.41 -5.23 18.07
C PRO A 32 6.73 -4.69 17.52
N GLU A 33 7.83 -5.17 18.09
CA GLU A 33 9.17 -4.90 17.57
C GLU A 33 9.48 -5.82 16.39
N SER A 34 10.07 -5.24 15.35
CA SER A 34 10.62 -6.01 14.23
C SER A 34 11.86 -5.30 13.67
N ALA A 35 12.78 -6.08 13.10
CA ALA A 35 13.97 -5.54 12.47
C ALA A 35 13.62 -4.54 11.34
N ASP A 36 12.63 -4.88 10.52
CA ASP A 36 12.17 -4.00 9.45
C ASP A 36 11.54 -2.70 9.99
N HIS A 37 10.78 -2.77 11.10
CA HIS A 37 10.25 -1.56 11.73
C HIS A 37 11.36 -0.64 12.23
N ALA A 38 12.41 -1.18 12.88
CA ALA A 38 13.56 -0.40 13.29
C ALA A 38 14.24 0.31 12.10
N ALA A 39 14.34 -0.38 10.96
CA ALA A 39 14.85 0.21 9.73
C ALA A 39 13.96 1.35 9.20
N GLN A 40 12.63 1.26 9.34
CA GLN A 40 11.73 2.36 8.99
C GLN A 40 11.94 3.57 9.89
N VAL A 41 12.01 3.36 11.21
CA VAL A 41 12.24 4.42 12.20
C VAL A 41 13.55 5.14 11.91
N PHE A 42 14.63 4.39 11.69
CA PHE A 42 15.92 4.96 11.34
C PHE A 42 15.85 5.82 10.07
N ARG A 43 15.24 5.31 8.99
CA ARG A 43 15.17 6.05 7.72
C ARG A 43 14.30 7.30 7.80
N SER A 44 13.20 7.24 8.53
CA SER A 44 12.35 8.41 8.75
C SER A 44 13.07 9.47 9.59
N GLY A 45 13.80 9.06 10.65
CA GLY A 45 14.64 9.98 11.42
C GLY A 45 15.79 10.58 10.59
N LEU A 46 16.42 9.77 9.74
CA LEU A 46 17.45 10.27 8.81
C LEU A 46 16.90 11.29 7.82
N PHE A 47 15.69 11.06 7.30
CA PHE A 47 15.02 12.03 6.43
C PHE A 47 14.65 13.31 7.19
N GLU A 48 14.23 13.20 8.45
CA GLU A 48 13.95 14.37 9.29
C GLU A 48 15.20 15.22 9.54
N SER A 49 16.37 14.59 9.75
CA SER A 49 17.62 15.29 10.04
C SER A 49 18.37 15.79 8.82
N GLU A 50 18.38 15.02 7.72
CA GLU A 50 19.23 15.27 6.54
C GLU A 50 18.44 15.42 5.23
N GLY A 51 17.12 15.17 5.25
CA GLY A 51 16.29 15.18 4.05
C GLY A 51 16.54 13.98 3.14
N LEU A 52 16.31 14.18 1.84
CA LEU A 52 16.52 13.13 0.84
C LEU A 52 18.02 12.92 0.58
N SER A 53 18.60 11.93 1.25
CA SER A 53 19.98 11.49 1.01
C SER A 53 20.01 10.22 0.16
N ALA A 54 21.05 10.05 -0.66
CA ALA A 54 21.33 8.84 -1.43
C ALA A 54 22.29 7.86 -0.71
N TRP A 55 22.93 8.31 0.38
CA TRP A 55 23.97 7.57 1.08
C TRP A 55 24.06 8.01 2.55
N ASN A 56 24.38 7.08 3.45
CA ASN A 56 24.80 7.45 4.81
C ASN A 56 25.88 6.49 5.33
N ASN A 57 26.59 6.90 6.39
CA ASN A 57 27.70 6.16 6.99
C ASN A 57 27.31 5.49 8.33
N PHE A 58 26.02 5.37 8.64
CA PHE A 58 25.53 4.82 9.91
C PHE A 58 25.45 3.28 9.92
N TRP A 59 25.96 2.61 8.88
CA TRP A 59 26.04 1.15 8.80
C TRP A 59 27.27 0.67 8.01
N PHE A 60 28.17 -0.09 8.66
CA PHE A 60 29.44 -0.56 8.08
C PHE A 60 30.18 0.54 7.28
N GLY A 61 30.67 0.24 6.07
CA GLY A 61 31.34 1.20 5.18
C GLY A 61 30.39 2.20 4.49
N GLY A 62 29.16 2.33 4.98
CA GLY A 62 28.08 3.12 4.41
C GLY A 62 27.20 2.32 3.45
N HIS A 63 26.01 2.84 3.18
CA HIS A 63 25.05 2.17 2.31
C HIS A 63 24.10 3.15 1.59
N HIS A 64 23.57 2.68 0.47
CA HIS A 64 22.52 3.38 -0.27
C HIS A 64 21.18 3.34 0.50
N THR A 65 20.52 4.49 0.53
CA THR A 65 19.21 4.71 1.15
C THR A 65 18.02 4.54 0.20
N PRO A 66 18.08 4.89 -1.11
CA PRO A 66 16.90 4.86 -1.97
C PRO A 66 16.40 3.45 -2.32
N GLY A 67 17.29 2.45 -2.29
CA GLY A 67 16.98 1.07 -2.70
C GLY A 67 15.91 0.38 -1.84
N TYR A 68 15.55 0.97 -0.71
CA TYR A 68 14.51 0.45 0.17
C TYR A 68 13.15 1.11 -0.07
N SER A 69 13.12 2.45 -0.07
CA SER A 69 11.98 3.29 -0.44
C SER A 69 12.44 4.74 -0.51
N VAL A 70 11.93 5.48 -1.49
CA VAL A 70 12.18 6.93 -1.65
C VAL A 70 11.11 7.73 -0.92
N LEU A 71 9.84 7.31 -0.99
CA LEU A 71 8.70 8.06 -0.47
C LEU A 71 8.39 7.75 1.00
N PHE A 72 8.60 6.51 1.44
CA PHE A 72 8.22 6.11 2.80
C PHE A 72 8.96 6.90 3.89
N PRO A 73 10.28 7.20 3.78
CA PRO A 73 10.99 7.97 4.80
C PRO A 73 10.33 9.31 5.12
N LEU A 74 9.94 10.08 4.09
CA LEU A 74 9.21 11.34 4.21
C LEU A 74 7.85 11.15 4.90
N LEU A 75 7.06 10.15 4.51
CA LEU A 75 5.76 9.91 5.15
C LEU A 75 5.92 9.52 6.61
N GLY A 76 6.90 8.67 6.92
CA GLY A 76 7.18 8.25 8.29
C GLY A 76 7.77 9.37 9.15
N SER A 77 8.47 10.36 8.58
CA SER A 77 8.96 11.52 9.33
C SER A 77 7.84 12.51 9.69
N VAL A 78 6.75 12.55 8.90
CA VAL A 78 5.61 13.44 9.15
C VAL A 78 4.55 12.78 10.04
N LEU A 79 4.23 11.50 9.80
CA LEU A 79 3.13 10.80 10.46
C LEU A 79 3.58 9.87 11.59
N GLY A 80 4.83 9.44 11.57
CA GLY A 80 5.29 8.24 12.28
C GLY A 80 5.26 7.00 11.37
N PRO A 81 6.27 6.11 11.42
CA PRO A 81 6.32 4.93 10.56
C PRO A 81 5.11 4.00 10.73
N ARG A 82 4.68 3.75 11.97
CA ARG A 82 3.60 2.79 12.26
C ARG A 82 2.27 3.28 11.71
N GLU A 83 1.99 4.56 11.93
CA GLU A 83 0.78 5.26 11.51
C GLU A 83 0.71 5.33 9.98
N ALA A 84 1.82 5.68 9.33
CA ALA A 84 1.92 5.67 7.87
C ALA A 84 1.66 4.27 7.29
N GLY A 85 2.24 3.23 7.89
CA GLY A 85 2.02 1.85 7.47
C GLY A 85 0.56 1.39 7.66
N ALA A 86 -0.03 1.69 8.82
CA ALA A 86 -1.41 1.35 9.13
C ALA A 86 -2.38 2.04 8.16
N LEU A 87 -2.19 3.34 7.92
CA LEU A 87 -2.99 4.10 6.95
C LEU A 87 -2.85 3.54 5.54
N ALA A 88 -1.63 3.25 5.08
CA ALA A 88 -1.39 2.64 3.78
C ALA A 88 -2.12 1.30 3.63
N THR A 89 -2.12 0.48 4.68
CA THR A 89 -2.82 -0.83 4.67
C THR A 89 -4.33 -0.66 4.56
N VAL A 90 -4.92 0.30 5.27
CA VAL A 90 -6.36 0.61 5.16
C VAL A 90 -6.69 1.10 3.76
N VAL A 91 -5.90 2.02 3.21
CA VAL A 91 -6.10 2.53 1.84
C VAL A 91 -6.01 1.40 0.82
N ALA A 92 -5.01 0.51 0.95
CA ALA A 92 -4.88 -0.66 0.10
C ALA A 92 -6.12 -1.56 0.18
N ALA A 93 -6.61 -1.88 1.37
CA ALA A 93 -7.80 -2.73 1.55
C ALA A 93 -9.05 -2.11 0.92
N VAL A 94 -9.26 -0.80 1.10
CA VAL A 94 -10.39 -0.08 0.51
C VAL A 94 -10.30 -0.06 -1.02
N LEU A 95 -9.13 0.24 -1.58
CA LEU A 95 -8.93 0.27 -3.04
C LEU A 95 -9.09 -1.13 -3.65
N PHE A 96 -8.53 -2.17 -3.02
CA PHE A 96 -8.71 -3.54 -3.48
C PHE A 96 -10.18 -3.95 -3.46
N GLY A 97 -10.89 -3.63 -2.37
CA GLY A 97 -12.34 -3.81 -2.27
C GLY A 97 -13.07 -3.11 -3.40
N ALA A 98 -12.73 -1.85 -3.67
CA ALA A 98 -13.33 -1.07 -4.75
C ALA A 98 -13.12 -1.71 -6.13
N ILE A 99 -11.89 -2.14 -6.42
CA ILE A 99 -11.53 -2.80 -7.68
C ILE A 99 -12.31 -4.12 -7.85
N ALA A 100 -12.28 -4.95 -6.81
CA ALA A 100 -12.80 -6.31 -6.87
C ALA A 100 -14.33 -6.35 -6.86
N TYR A 101 -14.99 -5.56 -6.01
CA TYR A 101 -16.44 -5.48 -6.01
C TYR A 101 -16.99 -4.92 -7.32
N ARG A 102 -16.28 -3.97 -7.97
CA ARG A 102 -16.70 -3.45 -9.27
C ARG A 102 -16.63 -4.49 -10.39
N GLN A 103 -15.68 -5.42 -10.32
CA GLN A 103 -15.49 -6.45 -11.34
C GLN A 103 -16.36 -7.68 -11.12
N TRP A 104 -16.51 -8.13 -9.87
CA TRP A 104 -17.12 -9.43 -9.55
C TRP A 104 -18.34 -9.36 -8.62
N GLY A 105 -18.74 -8.16 -8.18
CA GLY A 105 -19.85 -7.98 -7.24
C GLY A 105 -19.64 -8.75 -5.94
N GLU A 106 -20.72 -9.24 -5.32
CA GLU A 106 -20.69 -9.95 -4.03
C GLU A 106 -19.81 -11.21 -4.02
N ARG A 107 -19.53 -11.79 -5.19
CA ARG A 107 -18.65 -12.96 -5.30
C ARG A 107 -17.21 -12.65 -4.85
N ALA A 108 -16.80 -11.38 -4.87
CA ALA A 108 -15.48 -10.94 -4.42
C ALA A 108 -15.33 -10.89 -2.89
N ARG A 109 -16.41 -10.96 -2.10
CA ARG A 109 -16.39 -10.63 -0.67
C ARG A 109 -15.33 -11.39 0.12
N LEU A 110 -15.26 -12.71 -0.06
CA LEU A 110 -14.25 -13.54 0.61
C LEU A 110 -12.82 -13.15 0.22
N GLY A 111 -12.57 -12.89 -1.07
CA GLY A 111 -11.27 -12.45 -1.56
C GLY A 111 -10.86 -11.08 -1.03
N VAL A 112 -11.82 -10.16 -0.89
CA VAL A 112 -11.60 -8.81 -0.35
C VAL A 112 -11.28 -8.85 1.15
N ILE A 113 -12.01 -9.65 1.93
CA ILE A 113 -11.72 -9.83 3.36
C ILE A 113 -10.36 -10.53 3.55
N TRP A 114 -10.09 -11.56 2.74
CA TRP A 114 -8.81 -12.27 2.77
C TRP A 114 -7.64 -11.35 2.43
N PHE A 115 -7.79 -10.50 1.42
CA PHE A 115 -6.79 -9.50 1.07
C PHE A 115 -6.56 -8.52 2.22
N ALA A 116 -7.63 -8.00 2.85
CA ALA A 116 -7.50 -7.06 3.96
C ALA A 116 -6.71 -7.68 5.13
N ALA A 117 -7.03 -8.91 5.53
CA ALA A 117 -6.31 -9.63 6.57
C ALA A 117 -4.85 -9.94 6.17
N GLY A 118 -4.63 -10.41 4.94
CA GLY A 118 -3.30 -10.74 4.43
C GLY A 118 -2.39 -9.52 4.28
N ALA A 119 -2.93 -8.38 3.82
CA ALA A 119 -2.19 -7.13 3.70
C ALA A 119 -1.68 -6.64 5.05
N SER A 120 -2.47 -6.81 6.12
CA SER A 120 -2.08 -6.44 7.49
C SER A 120 -0.87 -7.22 8.02
N VAL A 121 -0.52 -8.39 7.47
CA VAL A 121 0.71 -9.12 7.84
C VAL A 121 1.97 -8.27 7.60
N SER A 122 1.92 -7.35 6.64
CA SER A 122 3.02 -6.40 6.38
C SER A 122 3.29 -5.49 7.57
N LEU A 123 2.26 -5.14 8.36
CA LEU A 123 2.39 -4.33 9.57
C LEU A 123 3.20 -5.07 10.64
N PHE A 124 2.77 -6.29 10.97
CA PHE A 124 3.38 -7.12 12.02
C PHE A 124 4.81 -7.57 11.66
N THR A 125 5.15 -7.59 10.38
CA THR A 125 6.51 -7.89 9.91
C THR A 125 7.36 -6.64 9.65
N GLY A 126 6.84 -5.43 9.83
CA GLY A 126 7.57 -4.16 9.63
C GLY A 126 7.78 -3.74 8.16
N ARG A 127 7.16 -4.44 7.22
CA ARG A 127 7.24 -4.21 5.77
C ARG A 127 6.35 -3.04 5.32
N LEU A 128 6.54 -1.88 5.96
CA LEU A 128 5.65 -0.72 5.84
C LEU A 128 5.81 0.01 4.49
N SER A 129 7.03 0.07 3.95
CA SER A 129 7.28 0.57 2.59
C SER A 129 6.56 -0.26 1.53
N PHE A 130 6.51 -1.59 1.69
CA PHE A 130 5.74 -2.47 0.81
C PHE A 130 4.24 -2.22 0.93
N ALA A 131 3.70 -2.04 2.14
CA ALA A 131 2.29 -1.70 2.35
C ALA A 131 1.91 -0.39 1.63
N LEU A 132 2.76 0.65 1.73
CA LEU A 132 2.62 1.89 0.96
C LEU A 132 2.65 1.63 -0.55
N GLY A 133 3.62 0.86 -1.02
CA GLY A 133 3.74 0.51 -2.44
C GLY A 133 2.49 -0.20 -2.97
N ILE A 134 1.90 -1.12 -2.21
CA ILE A 134 0.66 -1.80 -2.59
C ILE A 134 -0.52 -0.82 -2.65
N ALA A 135 -0.62 0.13 -1.70
CA ALA A 135 -1.66 1.15 -1.75
C ALA A 135 -1.57 2.01 -3.02
N VAL A 136 -0.36 2.45 -3.38
CA VAL A 136 -0.09 3.23 -4.60
C VAL A 136 -0.34 2.40 -5.87
N ALA A 137 0.08 1.14 -5.88
CA ALA A 137 -0.15 0.23 -7.01
C ALA A 137 -1.65 0.00 -7.24
N LEU A 138 -2.42 -0.21 -6.18
CA LEU A 138 -3.87 -0.36 -6.27
C LEU A 138 -4.56 0.94 -6.70
N ALA A 139 -4.03 2.11 -6.34
CA ALA A 139 -4.52 3.38 -6.86
C ALA A 139 -4.32 3.47 -8.38
N ALA A 140 -3.20 2.96 -8.90
CA ALA A 140 -2.95 2.85 -10.33
C ALA A 140 -3.99 1.95 -11.03
N VAL A 141 -4.22 0.75 -10.49
CA VAL A 141 -5.20 -0.20 -11.02
C VAL A 141 -6.61 0.38 -10.97
N TRP A 142 -7.00 1.00 -9.85
CA TRP A 142 -8.30 1.64 -9.70
C TRP A 142 -8.51 2.77 -10.70
N ALA A 143 -7.50 3.64 -10.88
CA ALA A 143 -7.55 4.72 -11.87
C ALA A 143 -7.64 4.18 -13.30
N ALA A 144 -6.88 3.12 -13.63
CA ALA A 144 -6.95 2.46 -14.93
C ALA A 144 -8.36 1.88 -15.17
N GLN A 145 -8.91 1.22 -14.15
CA GLN A 145 -10.24 0.63 -14.19
C GLN A 145 -11.36 1.68 -14.36
N ARG A 146 -11.13 2.93 -13.93
CA ARG A 146 -12.02 4.10 -14.13
C ARG A 146 -11.79 4.82 -15.47
N GLY A 147 -10.82 4.41 -16.28
CA GLY A 147 -10.44 5.08 -17.53
C GLY A 147 -9.59 6.33 -17.35
N TRP A 148 -9.09 6.62 -16.13
CA TRP A 148 -8.29 7.80 -15.81
C TRP A 148 -6.81 7.57 -16.14
N ARG A 149 -6.50 7.48 -17.43
CA ARG A 149 -5.16 7.10 -17.93
C ARG A 149 -4.00 7.92 -17.34
N PRO A 150 -4.06 9.27 -17.24
CA PRO A 150 -2.95 10.04 -16.69
C PRO A 150 -2.69 9.71 -15.21
N ALA A 151 -3.75 9.55 -14.41
CA ALA A 151 -3.62 9.19 -13.00
C ALA A 151 -3.09 7.76 -12.83
N ALA A 152 -3.55 6.81 -13.64
CA ALA A 152 -3.06 5.44 -13.62
C ALA A 152 -1.55 5.37 -13.90
N ILE A 153 -1.08 6.08 -14.93
CA ILE A 153 0.35 6.18 -15.26
C ILE A 153 1.12 6.85 -14.13
N GLY A 154 0.60 7.96 -13.58
CA GLY A 154 1.21 8.67 -12.46
C GLY A 154 1.42 7.75 -11.25
N PHE A 155 0.39 7.03 -10.79
CA PHE A 155 0.52 6.10 -9.69
C PHE A 155 1.43 4.91 -10.01
N ALA A 156 1.39 4.39 -11.24
CA ALA A 156 2.29 3.32 -11.67
C ALA A 156 3.77 3.76 -11.58
N LEU A 157 4.09 5.00 -11.98
CA LEU A 157 5.44 5.57 -11.87
C LEU A 157 5.84 5.88 -10.42
N LEU A 158 4.88 6.23 -9.55
CA LEU A 158 5.14 6.44 -8.12
C LEU A 158 5.34 5.13 -7.34
N THR A 159 4.79 4.02 -7.83
CA THR A 159 4.88 2.71 -7.16
C THR A 159 6.33 2.28 -6.87
N PRO A 160 7.30 2.30 -7.81
CA PRO A 160 8.69 1.93 -7.51
C PRO A 160 9.37 2.87 -6.51
N LEU A 161 8.94 4.13 -6.42
CA LEU A 161 9.44 5.09 -5.43
C LEU A 161 8.91 4.78 -4.02
N ALA A 162 7.71 4.21 -3.92
CA ALA A 162 7.17 3.70 -2.67
C ALA A 162 7.77 2.34 -2.29
N SER A 163 7.79 1.39 -3.23
CA SER A 163 8.41 0.07 -3.06
C SER A 163 8.72 -0.58 -4.43
N PRO A 164 9.99 -0.89 -4.73
CA PRO A 164 10.37 -1.61 -5.94
C PRO A 164 9.68 -2.98 -6.06
N VAL A 165 9.46 -3.67 -4.93
CA VAL A 165 8.77 -4.97 -4.90
C VAL A 165 7.31 -4.82 -5.27
N ALA A 166 6.60 -3.79 -4.78
CA ALA A 166 5.22 -3.53 -5.19
C ALA A 166 5.13 -3.19 -6.69
N ALA A 167 6.13 -2.49 -7.24
CA ALA A 167 6.18 -2.21 -8.67
C ALA A 167 6.34 -3.47 -9.52
N LEU A 168 7.10 -4.46 -9.05
CA LEU A 168 7.18 -5.78 -9.68
C LEU A 168 5.81 -6.47 -9.72
N PHE A 169 5.07 -6.48 -8.61
CA PHE A 169 3.71 -7.05 -8.57
C PHE A 169 2.74 -6.31 -9.50
N LEU A 170 2.82 -4.97 -9.56
CA LEU A 170 2.02 -4.17 -10.49
C LEU A 170 2.36 -4.50 -11.94
N ALA A 171 3.65 -4.64 -12.27
CA ALA A 171 4.09 -5.04 -13.61
C ALA A 171 3.59 -6.44 -13.98
N CYS A 172 3.67 -7.41 -13.07
CA CYS A 172 3.10 -8.74 -13.28
C CYS A 172 1.59 -8.68 -13.55
N ALA A 173 0.84 -7.88 -12.78
CA ALA A 173 -0.60 -7.69 -13.00
C ALA A 173 -0.89 -7.03 -14.35
N ALA A 174 -0.12 -6.03 -14.76
CA ALA A 174 -0.25 -5.35 -16.04
C ALA A 174 0.05 -6.30 -17.22
N ILE A 175 1.11 -7.11 -17.12
CA ILE A 175 1.45 -8.13 -18.13
C ILE A 175 0.33 -9.18 -18.21
N ALA A 176 -0.13 -9.70 -17.07
CA ALA A 176 -1.22 -10.68 -17.04
C ALA A 176 -2.50 -10.13 -17.68
N HIS A 177 -2.82 -8.85 -17.44
CA HIS A 177 -3.94 -8.19 -18.09
C HIS A 177 -3.74 -8.06 -19.60
N ALA A 178 -2.57 -7.61 -20.05
CA ALA A 178 -2.25 -7.44 -21.47
C ALA A 178 -2.23 -8.76 -22.26
N VAL A 179 -1.94 -9.89 -21.60
CA VAL A 179 -1.99 -11.24 -22.21
C VAL A 179 -3.41 -11.81 -22.25
N ALA A 180 -4.30 -11.34 -21.36
CA ALA A 180 -5.67 -11.81 -21.27
C ALA A 180 -6.64 -11.08 -22.23
N GLU A 181 -6.24 -9.92 -22.77
CA GLU A 181 -6.92 -9.21 -23.85
C GLU A 181 -6.52 -9.74 -25.23
#